data_AF-A0A5P3XA61-F1
#
_entry.id   AF-A0A5P3XA61-F1
#
_cell.length_a   1.000
_cell.length_b   1.000
_cell.length_c   1.000
_cell.angle_alpha   90.00
_cell.angle_beta   90.00
_cell.angle_gamma   90.00
#
_symmetry.space_group_name_H-M   'P 1'
#
loop_
_entity.id
_entity.type
_entity.pdbx_description
1 polymer ?
#
loop_
_entity_poly.entity_id
_entity_poly.type
_entity_poly.pdbx_seq_one_letter_code
_entity_poly.pdbx_strand_id
1 'polypeptide(L)'
;MGNKMELLKSSYELLLEADEVLRSNFDYESILENSFIDEDQEVIFTKDTFGKYIQYEISDCYTPLIKALKTYRCKEISDIYKELKKISIEAEIFC
;
A
#
# COMPACT_ATOMS: atom_id res chain seq x y z
N MET A 1 -8.31 -13.01 13.98
CA MET A 1 -8.61 -13.02 12.53
C MET A 1 -9.46 -11.82 12.08
N GLY A 2 -10.41 -11.27 12.87
CA GLY A 2 -11.22 -10.11 12.45
C GLY A 2 -10.41 -8.82 12.17
N ASN A 3 -9.74 -8.26 13.18
CA ASN A 3 -9.08 -6.95 13.03
C ASN A 3 -7.94 -6.93 12.00
N LYS A 4 -7.14 -8.02 11.90
CA LYS A 4 -5.98 -8.05 11.00
C LYS A 4 -6.41 -7.99 9.52
N MET A 5 -7.45 -8.75 9.14
CA MET A 5 -8.00 -8.69 7.79
C MET A 5 -8.63 -7.33 7.47
N GLU A 6 -9.31 -6.70 8.43
CA GLU A 6 -9.88 -5.35 8.27
C GLU A 6 -8.78 -4.29 8.05
N LEU A 7 -7.69 -4.38 8.81
CA LEU A 7 -6.52 -3.51 8.63
C LEU A 7 -5.85 -3.73 7.27
N LEU A 8 -5.73 -4.99 6.82
CA LEU A 8 -5.18 -5.32 5.49
C LEU A 8 -6.03 -4.73 4.37
N LYS A 9 -7.35 -4.87 4.45
CA LYS A 9 -8.28 -4.31 3.46
C LYS A 9 -8.21 -2.79 3.43
N SER A 10 -8.18 -2.15 4.60
CA SER A 10 -8.00 -0.70 4.73
C SER A 10 -6.68 -0.23 4.12
N SER A 11 -5.58 -0.96 4.37
CA SER A 11 -4.28 -0.68 3.75
C SER A 11 -4.32 -0.80 2.23
N TYR A 12 -5.01 -1.81 1.70
CA TYR A 12 -5.14 -1.99 0.27
C TYR A 12 -5.95 -0.88 -0.40
N GLU A 13 -7.05 -0.45 0.22
CA GLU A 13 -7.86 0.68 -0.27
C GLU A 13 -7.05 1.99 -0.31
N LEU A 14 -6.29 2.29 0.75
CA LEU A 14 -5.40 3.45 0.79
C LEU A 14 -4.32 3.40 -0.29
N LEU A 15 -3.79 2.21 -0.59
CA LEU A 15 -2.83 2.03 -1.68
C LEU A 15 -3.48 2.34 -3.04
N LEU A 16 -4.70 1.84 -3.29
CA LEU A 16 -5.45 2.15 -4.51
C LEU A 16 -5.73 3.66 -4.65
N GLU A 17 -6.10 4.32 -3.57
CA GLU A 17 -6.30 5.78 -3.54
C GLU A 17 -5.00 6.52 -3.90
N ALA A 18 -3.88 6.13 -3.30
CA ALA A 18 -2.58 6.74 -3.62
C ALA A 18 -2.20 6.54 -5.09
N ASP A 19 -2.48 5.37 -5.66
CA ASP A 19 -2.22 5.07 -7.07
C ASP A 19 -3.08 5.92 -8.01
N GLU A 20 -4.35 6.13 -7.69
CA GLU A 20 -5.25 7.02 -8.44
C GLU A 20 -4.78 8.47 -8.38
N VAL A 21 -4.44 8.97 -7.19
CA VAL A 21 -3.90 10.33 -7.01
C VAL A 21 -2.62 10.51 -7.81
N LEU A 22 -1.72 9.52 -7.80
CA LEU A 22 -0.45 9.60 -8.53
C LEU A 22 -0.67 9.62 -10.04
N ARG A 23 -1.50 8.71 -10.58
CA ARG A 23 -1.82 8.65 -12.01
C ARG A 23 -2.58 9.88 -12.51
N SER A 24 -3.40 10.48 -11.66
CA SER A 24 -4.21 11.64 -12.03
C SER A 24 -3.42 12.95 -12.06
N ASN A 25 -2.35 13.04 -11.26
CA ASN A 25 -1.60 14.28 -11.07
C ASN A 25 -0.18 14.25 -11.67
N PHE A 26 0.36 13.06 -11.96
CA PHE A 26 1.75 12.89 -12.40
C PHE A 26 1.87 11.83 -13.50
N ASP A 27 2.97 11.91 -14.25
CA ASP A 27 3.39 10.82 -15.15
C ASP A 27 3.92 9.65 -14.31
N TYR A 28 2.99 8.86 -13.80
CA TYR A 28 3.23 7.77 -12.86
C TYR A 28 2.73 6.46 -13.43
N GLU A 29 3.66 5.52 -13.59
CA GLU A 29 3.32 4.13 -13.87
C GLU A 29 2.83 3.45 -12.59
N SER A 30 1.61 2.90 -12.65
CA SER A 30 0.97 2.26 -11.50
C SER A 30 1.82 1.11 -10.97
N ILE A 31 2.10 1.13 -9.67
CA ILE A 31 2.71 -0.01 -8.97
C ILE A 31 1.68 -1.06 -8.55
N LEU A 32 0.40 -0.79 -8.77
CA LEU A 32 -0.73 -1.62 -8.35
C LEU A 32 -1.52 -2.26 -9.50
N GLU A 33 -1.11 -2.05 -10.75
CA GLU A 33 -1.82 -2.50 -11.97
C GLU A 33 -2.17 -4.00 -11.96
N ASN A 34 -1.41 -4.82 -11.23
CA ASN A 34 -1.66 -6.26 -11.06
C ASN A 34 -1.57 -6.68 -9.59
N SER A 35 -2.13 -5.86 -8.70
CA SER A 35 -2.17 -6.14 -7.26
C SER A 35 -3.43 -6.89 -6.83
N PHE A 36 -3.33 -7.70 -5.78
CA PHE A 36 -4.47 -8.37 -5.15
C PHE A 36 -4.19 -8.71 -3.68
N ILE A 37 -5.24 -8.96 -2.91
CA ILE A 37 -5.15 -9.50 -1.54
C ILE A 37 -5.22 -11.02 -1.59
N ASP A 38 -4.31 -11.70 -0.91
CA ASP A 38 -4.43 -13.11 -0.54
C ASP A 38 -5.01 -13.18 0.89
N GLU A 39 -6.27 -13.58 0.99
CA GLU A 39 -6.98 -13.61 2.28
C GLU A 39 -6.51 -14.77 3.17
N ASP A 40 -6.03 -15.87 2.61
CA ASP A 40 -5.56 -17.02 3.38
C ASP A 40 -4.22 -16.71 4.07
N GLN A 41 -3.38 -15.92 3.39
CA GLN A 41 -2.07 -15.51 3.89
C GLN A 41 -2.09 -14.13 4.57
N GLU A 42 -3.20 -13.39 4.48
CA GLU A 42 -3.35 -12.02 5.01
C GLU A 42 -2.29 -11.06 4.46
N VAL A 43 -2.02 -11.10 3.16
CA VAL A 43 -0.98 -10.29 2.48
C VAL A 43 -1.50 -9.63 1.21
N ILE A 44 -0.85 -8.54 0.81
CA ILE A 44 -1.05 -7.88 -0.48
C ILE A 44 0.08 -8.30 -1.41
N PHE A 45 -0.26 -8.77 -2.60
CA PHE A 45 0.69 -8.98 -3.68
C PHE A 45 0.63 -7.81 -4.66
N THR A 46 1.78 -7.32 -5.10
CA THR A 46 1.90 -6.43 -6.25
C THR A 46 2.89 -7.01 -7.25
N LYS A 47 2.72 -6.68 -8.53
CA LYS A 47 3.63 -7.14 -9.58
C LYS A 47 4.63 -6.04 -9.90
N ASP A 48 5.92 -6.37 -9.85
CA ASP A 48 6.98 -5.45 -10.25
C ASP A 48 7.07 -5.31 -11.78
N THR A 49 7.90 -4.39 -12.24
CA THR A 49 8.15 -4.13 -13.66
C THR A 49 8.81 -5.30 -14.40
N PHE A 50 9.37 -6.27 -13.69
CA PHE A 50 9.95 -7.50 -14.24
C PHE A 50 8.97 -8.68 -14.23
N GLY A 51 7.74 -8.45 -13.79
CA GLY A 51 6.67 -9.44 -13.72
C GLY A 51 6.72 -10.37 -12.51
N LYS A 52 7.57 -10.09 -11.51
CA LYS A 52 7.63 -10.83 -10.25
C LYS A 52 6.65 -10.26 -9.24
N TYR A 53 6.07 -11.13 -8.41
CA TYR A 53 5.21 -10.71 -7.32
C TYR A 53 6.04 -10.34 -6.09
N ILE A 54 5.79 -9.15 -5.55
CA ILE A 54 6.28 -8.68 -4.25
C ILE A 54 5.13 -8.84 -3.27
N GLN A 55 5.43 -9.41 -2.10
CA GLN A 55 4.50 -9.58 -1.00
C GLN A 55 4.68 -8.44 0.00
N TYR A 56 3.57 -7.85 0.44
CA TYR A 56 3.50 -6.88 1.52
C TYR A 56 2.57 -7.39 2.61
N GLU A 57 3.08 -7.40 3.82
CA GLU A 57 2.30 -7.57 5.03
C GLU A 57 1.71 -6.21 5.45
N ILE A 58 0.81 -6.21 6.44
CA ILE A 58 0.25 -4.97 6.97
C ILE A 58 1.35 -4.09 7.58
N SER A 59 2.35 -4.72 8.19
CA SER A 59 3.49 -4.08 8.84
C SER A 59 4.36 -3.27 7.87
N ASP A 60 4.37 -3.59 6.58
CA ASP A 60 5.22 -2.93 5.58
C ASP A 60 4.47 -2.41 4.34
N CYS A 61 3.13 -2.41 4.36
CA CYS A 61 2.27 -1.97 3.27
C CYS A 61 2.47 -0.51 2.81
N TYR A 62 3.10 0.35 3.62
CA TYR A 62 3.45 1.73 3.23
C TYR A 62 4.70 1.82 2.33
N THR A 63 5.50 0.76 2.26
CA THR A 63 6.77 0.71 1.52
C THR A 63 6.67 1.12 0.05
N PRO A 64 5.64 0.68 -0.71
CA PRO A 64 5.49 1.04 -2.11
C PRO A 64 5.43 2.57 -2.35
N LEU A 65 4.91 3.34 -1.38
CA LEU A 65 4.77 4.79 -1.50
C LEU A 65 6.05 5.59 -1.18
N ILE A 66 7.06 4.98 -0.57
CA ILE A 66 8.30 5.67 -0.17
C ILE A 66 8.98 6.35 -1.36
N LYS A 67 9.03 5.66 -2.51
CA LYS A 67 9.62 6.21 -3.74
C LYS A 67 8.79 7.38 -4.26
N ALA A 68 7.47 7.23 -4.30
CA ALA A 68 6.56 8.27 -4.77
C ALA A 68 6.65 9.55 -3.94
N LEU A 69 6.75 9.42 -2.61
CA LEU A 69 6.94 10.57 -1.71
C LEU A 69 8.20 11.38 -2.00
N LYS A 70 9.32 10.69 -2.27
CA LYS A 70 10.60 11.33 -2.57
C LYS A 70 10.56 12.05 -3.91
N THR A 71 9.83 11.50 -4.88
CA THR A 71 9.75 12.03 -6.24
C THR A 71 8.75 13.18 -6.39
N TYR A 72 7.49 12.97 -5.99
CA TYR A 72 6.37 13.83 -6.39
C TYR A 72 5.99 14.90 -5.36
N ARG A 73 6.50 14.82 -4.11
CA ARG A 73 6.23 15.78 -3.01
C ARG A 73 4.74 16.17 -2.90
N CYS A 74 3.84 15.20 -3.06
CA CYS A 74 2.40 15.41 -3.01
C CYS A 74 1.87 15.31 -1.58
N LYS A 75 1.04 16.28 -1.16
CA LYS A 75 0.47 16.31 0.21
C LYS A 75 -0.49 15.14 0.44
N GLU A 76 -1.38 14.86 -0.51
CA GLU A 76 -2.35 13.76 -0.40
C GLU A 76 -1.64 12.42 -0.23
N ILE A 77 -0.61 12.15 -1.06
CA ILE A 77 0.22 10.95 -0.91
C ILE A 77 0.97 10.93 0.44
N SER A 78 1.41 12.09 0.94
CA SER A 78 2.02 12.18 2.26
C SER A 78 1.03 11.88 3.39
N ASP A 79 -0.24 12.19 3.23
CA ASP A 79 -1.25 11.95 4.25
C ASP A 79 -1.69 10.48 4.23
N ILE A 80 -1.91 9.90 3.03
CA ILE A 80 -2.16 8.46 2.85
C ILE A 80 -1.01 7.62 3.43
N TYR A 81 0.25 7.98 3.15
CA TYR A 81 1.40 7.29 3.72
C TYR A 81 1.43 7.32 5.26
N LYS A 82 1.05 8.44 5.88
CA LYS A 82 0.99 8.52 7.35
C LYS A 82 -0.08 7.61 7.91
N GLU A 83 -1.24 7.51 7.26
CA GLU A 83 -2.30 6.59 7.67
C GLU A 83 -1.86 5.13 7.53
N LEU A 84 -1.27 4.74 6.40
CA LEU A 84 -0.69 3.40 6.22
C LEU A 84 0.37 3.08 7.29
N LYS A 85 1.19 4.07 7.67
CA LYS A 85 2.18 3.90 8.73
C LYS A 85 1.54 3.73 10.12
N LYS A 86 0.42 4.39 10.40
CA LYS A 86 -0.33 4.15 11.65
C LYS A 86 -0.92 2.74 11.67
N ILE A 87 -1.52 2.30 10.57
CA ILE A 87 -2.05 0.94 10.43
C ILE A 87 -0.95 -0.11 10.64
N SER A 88 0.23 0.10 10.06
CA SER A 88 1.40 -0.76 10.27
C SER A 88 1.77 -0.88 11.75
N ILE A 89 1.85 0.24 12.49
CA ILE A 89 2.14 0.24 13.93
C ILE A 89 1.03 -0.47 14.71
N GLU A 90 -0.23 -0.24 14.35
CA GLU A 90 -1.38 -0.89 14.98
C GLU A 90 -1.34 -2.42 14.79
N ALA A 91 -0.98 -2.88 13.58
CA ALA A 91 -0.85 -4.31 13.29
C ALA A 91 0.26 -4.99 14.11
N GLU A 92 1.36 -4.29 14.41
CA GLU A 92 2.42 -4.80 15.29
C GLU A 92 1.97 -4.92 16.76
N ILE A 93 1.03 -4.10 17.22
CA ILE A 93 0.49 -4.17 18.59
C ILE A 93 -0.42 -5.39 18.77
N PHE A 94 -1.05 -5.87 17.69
CA PHE A 94 -1.97 -7.01 17.71
C PHE A 94 -1.28 -8.37 17.44
N CYS A 95 0.02 -8.40 17.15
CA CYS A 95 0.83 -9.62 17.03
C CYS A 95 1.48 -10.00 18.37
#